data_AF-A0A7R6PQJ6-F1
#
_entry.id   AF-A0A7R6PQJ6-F1
#
_cell.length_a   1.000
_cell.length_b   1.000
_cell.length_c   1.000
_cell.angle_alpha   90.00
_cell.angle_beta   90.00
_cell.angle_gamma   90.00
#
_symmetry.space_group_name_H-M   'P 1'
#
loop_
_entity.id
_entity.type
_entity.pdbx_description
1 polymer ?
#
loop_
_entity_poly.entity_id
_entity_poly.type
_entity_poly.pdbx_seq_one_letter_code
_entity_poly.pdbx_strand_id
1 'polypeptide(L)'
;MNTENFQKSTAYLDGALMSLDGDKVIIISFGALQERFYVSNSGEVNRCGEQGPVTGNESDFERYRMAFLEALMDGGSLIVRQIAVGELKLPEALGSGVVPLDYLSAAKVGPKGVRSMKADELKKVYQQGADGAVEYHDFPSKEQVKIAMLNLLETEQS
;
A
#
# COMPACT_ATOMS: atom_id res chain seq x y z
N MET A 1 25.13 -1.44 -12.23
CA MET A 1 24.25 -2.63 -12.30
C MET A 1 24.22 -3.12 -13.75
N ASN A 2 24.42 -4.40 -14.05
CA ASN A 2 24.29 -4.88 -15.44
C ASN A 2 22.80 -5.04 -15.80
N THR A 3 22.47 -4.97 -17.09
CA THR A 3 21.11 -5.05 -17.62
C THR A 3 20.41 -6.37 -17.29
N GLU A 4 21.16 -7.44 -17.07
CA GLU A 4 20.63 -8.76 -16.73
C GLU A 4 20.10 -8.82 -15.28
N ASN A 5 20.80 -8.19 -14.35
CA ASN A 5 20.37 -8.05 -12.95
C ASN A 5 19.19 -7.08 -12.81
N PHE A 6 19.14 -6.06 -13.67
CA PHE A 6 17.98 -5.18 -13.81
C PHE A 6 16.72 -5.99 -14.19
N GLN A 7 16.80 -6.76 -15.27
CA GLN A 7 15.66 -7.55 -15.77
C GLN A 7 15.19 -8.63 -14.78
N LYS A 8 16.12 -9.30 -14.10
CA LYS A 8 15.78 -10.32 -13.09
C LYS A 8 15.09 -9.72 -11.86
N SER A 9 15.55 -8.56 -11.41
CA SER A 9 15.01 -7.90 -10.21
C SER A 9 13.62 -7.29 -10.46
N THR A 10 13.39 -6.71 -11.65
CA THR A 10 12.09 -6.19 -12.04
C THR A 10 11.09 -7.30 -12.34
N ALA A 11 11.51 -8.40 -12.98
CA ALA A 11 10.65 -9.56 -13.20
C ALA A 11 10.21 -10.22 -11.87
N TYR A 12 11.07 -10.24 -10.86
CA TYR A 12 10.71 -10.72 -9.52
C TYR A 12 9.63 -9.83 -8.88
N LEU A 13 9.79 -8.51 -8.97
CA LEU A 13 8.81 -7.57 -8.45
C LEU A 13 7.46 -7.70 -9.16
N ASP A 14 7.47 -7.67 -10.49
CA ASP A 14 6.28 -7.78 -11.32
C ASP A 14 5.57 -9.11 -11.03
N GLY A 15 6.31 -10.22 -10.98
CA GLY A 15 5.76 -11.54 -10.66
C GLY A 15 5.19 -11.64 -9.24
N ALA A 16 5.90 -11.13 -8.24
CA ALA A 16 5.45 -11.14 -6.85
C ALA A 16 4.16 -10.33 -6.67
N LEU A 17 4.01 -9.22 -7.39
CA LEU A 17 2.84 -8.35 -7.27
C LEU A 17 1.68 -8.80 -8.15
N MET A 18 1.93 -9.39 -9.32
CA MET A 18 0.89 -10.04 -10.12
C MET A 18 0.33 -11.31 -9.44
N SER A 19 1.06 -11.92 -8.49
CA SER A 19 0.54 -13.04 -7.69
C SER A 19 -0.41 -12.64 -6.57
N LEU A 20 -0.50 -11.34 -6.28
CA LEU A 20 -1.41 -10.83 -5.27
C LEU A 20 -2.78 -10.58 -5.90
N ASP A 21 -3.85 -10.98 -5.23
CA ASP A 21 -5.22 -10.70 -5.68
C ASP A 21 -5.58 -9.21 -5.50
N GLY A 22 -6.56 -8.75 -6.27
CA GLY A 22 -7.22 -7.45 -6.13
C GLY A 22 -6.40 -6.27 -6.62
N ASP A 23 -6.97 -5.07 -6.49
CA ASP A 23 -6.27 -3.84 -6.80
C ASP A 23 -5.28 -3.46 -5.70
N LYS A 24 -4.20 -2.78 -6.05
CA LYS A 24 -3.08 -2.52 -5.15
C LYS A 24 -2.63 -1.07 -5.20
N VAL A 25 -2.32 -0.49 -4.04
CA VAL A 25 -1.49 0.70 -3.93
C VAL A 25 -0.09 0.29 -3.50
N ILE A 26 0.90 0.71 -4.27
CA ILE A 26 2.30 0.42 -4.04
C ILE A 26 3.05 1.72 -3.80
N ILE A 27 3.77 1.77 -2.69
CA ILE A 27 4.61 2.91 -2.33
C ILE A 27 6.04 2.44 -2.24
N ILE A 28 6.89 3.10 -3.00
CA ILE A 28 8.32 2.83 -3.04
C ILE A 28 9.05 4.07 -2.55
N SER A 29 9.87 3.91 -1.52
CA SER A 29 10.68 5.01 -0.96
C SER A 29 12.15 4.69 -1.09
N PHE A 30 12.93 5.68 -1.53
CA PHE A 30 14.37 5.59 -1.74
C PHE A 30 14.97 6.99 -1.56
N GLY A 31 16.09 7.09 -0.84
CA GLY A 31 16.63 8.39 -0.45
C GLY A 31 15.59 9.27 0.27
N ALA A 32 15.36 10.48 -0.25
CA ALA A 32 14.32 11.41 0.22
C ALA A 32 13.04 11.39 -0.63
N LEU A 33 12.95 10.48 -1.61
CA LEU A 33 11.85 10.39 -2.56
C LEU A 33 10.89 9.27 -2.18
N GLN A 34 9.63 9.47 -2.57
CA GLN A 34 8.58 8.47 -2.46
C GLN A 34 7.72 8.52 -3.73
N GLU A 35 7.59 7.39 -4.39
CA GLU A 35 6.75 7.21 -5.57
C GLU A 35 5.55 6.32 -5.21
N ARG A 36 4.40 6.61 -5.83
CA ARG A 36 3.11 5.97 -5.53
C ARG A 36 2.46 5.47 -6.82
N PHE A 37 2.09 4.21 -6.82
CA PHE A 37 1.52 3.53 -7.97
C PHE A 37 0.25 2.80 -7.58
N TYR A 38 -0.74 2.86 -8.45
CA TYR A 38 -1.88 1.97 -8.40
C TYR A 38 -1.61 0.82 -9.38
N VAL A 39 -1.79 -0.42 -8.95
CA VAL A 39 -1.67 -1.59 -9.81
C VAL A 39 -3.01 -2.30 -9.80
N SER A 40 -3.67 -2.36 -10.96
CA SER A 40 -4.94 -3.06 -11.06
C SER A 40 -4.75 -4.56 -10.92
N ASN A 41 -5.84 -5.28 -10.65
CA ASN A 41 -5.86 -6.74 -10.68
C ASN A 41 -5.51 -7.33 -12.06
N SER A 42 -5.67 -6.56 -13.15
CA SER A 42 -5.20 -6.94 -14.50
C SER A 42 -3.71 -6.70 -14.72
N GLY A 43 -3.00 -6.11 -13.76
CA GLY A 43 -1.57 -5.82 -13.82
C GLY A 43 -1.22 -4.47 -14.47
N GLU A 44 -2.21 -3.61 -14.75
CA GLU A 44 -1.96 -2.27 -15.27
C GLU A 44 -1.40 -1.37 -14.18
N VAL A 45 -0.28 -0.71 -14.46
CA VAL A 45 0.34 0.25 -13.54
C VAL A 45 -0.14 1.65 -13.90
N ASN A 46 -0.76 2.28 -12.93
CA ASN A 46 -1.38 3.60 -12.98
C ASN A 46 -0.74 4.50 -11.92
N ARG A 47 -0.91 5.81 -12.08
CA ARG A 47 -0.50 6.77 -11.04
C ARG A 47 -1.58 6.91 -9.99
N CYS A 48 -1.16 7.13 -8.76
CA CYS A 48 -2.03 7.62 -7.71
C CYS A 48 -2.31 9.12 -7.94
N GLY A 49 -3.48 9.48 -8.49
CA GLY A 49 -3.93 10.87 -8.61
C GLY A 49 -4.88 11.27 -7.46
N GLU A 50 -5.02 12.56 -7.18
CA GLU A 50 -5.72 13.07 -5.97
C GLU A 50 -7.14 12.52 -5.73
N GLN A 51 -7.83 12.08 -6.79
CA GLN A 51 -9.20 11.54 -6.72
C GLN A 51 -9.32 10.04 -7.08
N GLY A 52 -8.19 9.34 -7.24
CA GLY A 52 -8.17 7.92 -7.60
C GLY A 52 -7.07 7.56 -8.60
N PRO A 53 -7.10 6.33 -9.13
CA PRO A 53 -6.15 5.87 -10.14
C PRO A 53 -6.26 6.72 -11.41
N VAL A 54 -5.14 7.27 -11.86
CA VAL A 54 -5.03 7.96 -13.15
C VAL A 54 -4.31 7.01 -14.10
N THR A 55 -4.93 6.74 -15.25
CA THR A 55 -4.38 5.85 -16.28
C THR A 55 -2.93 6.21 -16.55
N GLY A 56 -2.05 5.23 -16.30
CA GLY A 56 -0.63 5.35 -16.55
C GLY A 56 -0.31 5.19 -18.03
N ASN A 57 0.85 5.65 -18.43
CA ASN A 57 1.44 5.35 -19.74
C ASN A 57 2.67 4.42 -19.59
N GLU A 58 3.32 4.04 -20.68
CA GLU A 58 4.53 3.20 -20.62
C GLU A 58 5.63 3.80 -19.72
N SER A 59 5.74 5.13 -19.65
CA SER A 59 6.71 5.80 -18.78
C SER A 59 6.39 5.65 -17.29
N ASP A 60 5.13 5.45 -16.92
CA ASP A 60 4.73 5.18 -15.52
C ASP A 60 5.14 3.76 -15.11
N PHE A 61 5.04 2.80 -16.02
CA PHE A 61 5.52 1.43 -15.80
C PHE A 61 7.06 1.37 -15.66
N GLU A 62 7.78 2.13 -16.49
CA GLU A 62 9.23 2.28 -16.36
C GLU A 62 9.61 2.98 -15.06
N ARG A 63 8.91 4.06 -14.69
CA ARG A 63 9.13 4.79 -13.43
C ARG A 63 8.95 3.89 -12.22
N TYR A 64 7.91 3.07 -12.22
CA TYR A 64 7.65 2.08 -11.19
C TYR A 64 8.82 1.10 -11.00
N ARG A 65 9.31 0.53 -12.10
CA ARG A 65 10.48 -0.39 -12.07
C ARG A 65 11.74 0.33 -11.63
N MET A 66 11.97 1.55 -12.12
CA MET A 66 13.13 2.37 -11.75
C MET A 66 13.13 2.71 -10.26
N ALA A 67 11.98 3.12 -9.70
CA ALA A 67 11.84 3.40 -8.27
C ALA A 67 12.21 2.18 -7.41
N PHE A 68 11.77 0.97 -7.81
CA PHE A 68 12.15 -0.25 -7.09
C PHE A 68 13.64 -0.53 -7.16
N LEU A 69 14.26 -0.30 -8.32
CA LEU A 69 15.68 -0.53 -8.51
C LEU A 69 16.54 0.47 -7.75
N GLU A 70 16.13 1.74 -7.70
CA GLU A 70 16.77 2.75 -6.87
C GLU A 70 16.66 2.35 -5.39
N ALA A 71 15.50 1.85 -4.94
CA ALA A 71 15.35 1.30 -3.59
C ALA A 71 16.24 0.06 -3.34
N LEU A 72 16.49 -0.77 -4.36
CA LEU A 72 17.43 -1.90 -4.28
C LEU A 72 18.89 -1.45 -4.24
N MET A 73 19.25 -0.36 -4.93
CA MET A 73 20.63 0.13 -4.98
C MET A 73 21.00 0.95 -3.74
N ASP A 74 20.15 1.89 -3.36
CA ASP A 74 20.46 2.88 -2.32
C ASP A 74 19.87 2.50 -0.96
N GLY A 75 18.96 1.51 -0.96
CA GLY A 75 18.19 1.14 0.21
C GLY A 75 16.93 1.99 0.34
N GLY A 76 15.86 1.33 0.77
CA GLY A 76 14.54 1.92 0.74
C GLY A 76 13.49 1.11 1.49
N SER A 77 12.24 1.35 1.13
CA SER A 77 11.10 0.57 1.59
C SER A 77 10.08 0.40 0.48
N LEU A 78 9.38 -0.73 0.55
CA LEU A 78 8.25 -1.06 -0.28
C LEU A 78 7.06 -1.27 0.65
N ILE A 79 5.95 -0.59 0.37
CA ILE A 79 4.66 -0.82 1.03
C ILE A 79 3.68 -1.22 -0.05
N VAL A 80 2.93 -2.29 0.20
CA VAL A 80 1.89 -2.79 -0.70
C VAL A 80 0.60 -2.88 0.10
N ARG A 81 -0.44 -2.19 -0.36
CA ARG A 81 -1.79 -2.27 0.17
C ARG A 81 -2.67 -2.93 -0.88
N GLN A 82 -3.17 -4.14 -0.60
CA GLN A 82 -4.22 -4.77 -1.40
C GLN A 82 -5.57 -4.28 -0.92
N ILE A 83 -6.37 -3.74 -1.84
CA ILE A 83 -7.64 -3.07 -1.56
C ILE A 83 -8.77 -4.10 -1.53
N ALA A 84 -9.66 -3.97 -0.53
CA ALA A 84 -10.92 -4.70 -0.39
C ALA A 84 -10.81 -6.23 -0.54
N VAL A 85 -9.73 -6.81 -0.03
CA VAL A 85 -9.49 -8.27 -0.07
C VAL A 85 -10.26 -9.04 0.98
N GLY A 86 -10.93 -8.34 1.89
CA GLY A 86 -11.84 -8.94 2.87
C GLY A 86 -12.97 -8.00 3.24
N GLU A 87 -13.89 -8.52 4.03
CA GLU A 87 -15.04 -7.78 4.53
C GLU A 87 -15.20 -8.06 6.02
N LEU A 88 -15.29 -6.99 6.82
CA LEU A 88 -15.74 -7.08 8.20
C LEU A 88 -17.22 -6.71 8.26
N LYS A 89 -18.06 -7.70 8.54
CA LYS A 89 -19.47 -7.47 8.83
C LYS A 89 -19.59 -6.88 10.22
N LEU A 90 -20.10 -5.65 10.31
CA LEU A 90 -20.40 -5.02 11.57
C LEU A 90 -21.66 -5.63 12.18
N PRO A 91 -21.67 -5.96 13.48
CA PRO A 91 -22.86 -6.43 14.17
C PRO A 91 -23.97 -5.36 14.15
N GLU A 92 -25.22 -5.79 14.33
CA GLU A 92 -26.39 -4.89 14.33
C GLU A 92 -26.26 -3.76 15.36
N ALA A 93 -25.62 -4.03 16.51
CA ALA A 93 -25.31 -3.04 17.55
C ALA A 93 -24.43 -1.87 17.05
N LEU A 94 -23.69 -2.07 15.96
CA LEU A 94 -22.87 -1.05 15.28
C LEU A 94 -23.52 -0.50 14.01
N GLY A 95 -24.83 -0.72 13.82
CA GLY A 95 -25.61 -0.14 12.73
C GLY A 95 -25.66 -0.96 11.44
N SER A 96 -25.29 -2.25 11.49
CA SER A 96 -25.35 -3.18 10.34
C SER A 96 -24.66 -2.64 9.09
N GLY A 97 -23.37 -2.93 8.94
CA GLY A 97 -22.57 -2.45 7.81
C GLY A 97 -21.50 -3.43 7.38
N VAL A 98 -20.87 -3.17 6.25
CA VAL A 98 -19.70 -3.90 5.77
C VAL A 98 -18.55 -2.92 5.65
N VAL A 99 -17.44 -3.22 6.32
CA VAL A 99 -16.19 -2.48 6.21
C VAL A 99 -15.25 -3.28 5.31
N PRO A 100 -14.80 -2.75 4.16
CA PRO A 100 -13.78 -3.40 3.37
C PRO A 100 -12.48 -3.49 4.19
N LEU A 101 -11.84 -4.65 4.14
CA LEU A 101 -10.55 -4.89 4.79
C LEU A 101 -9.46 -4.97 3.73
N ASP A 102 -8.42 -4.19 3.97
CA ASP A 102 -7.23 -4.17 3.14
C ASP A 102 -6.12 -4.97 3.78
N TYR A 103 -5.31 -5.65 2.95
CA TYR A 103 -4.08 -6.28 3.41
C TYR A 103 -2.92 -5.34 3.15
N LEU A 104 -2.13 -5.08 4.19
CA LEU A 104 -0.93 -4.28 4.10
C LEU A 104 0.31 -5.16 4.33
N SER A 105 1.24 -5.11 3.39
CA SER A 105 2.58 -5.65 3.52
C SER A 105 3.62 -4.55 3.41
N ALA A 106 4.70 -4.67 4.19
CA ALA A 106 5.80 -3.73 4.17
C ALA A 106 7.15 -4.45 4.25
N ALA A 107 8.08 -3.99 3.41
CA ALA A 107 9.40 -4.56 3.30
C ALA A 107 10.48 -3.47 3.27
N LYS A 108 11.65 -3.81 3.80
CA LYS A 108 12.89 -3.09 3.52
C LYS A 108 13.49 -3.65 2.24
N VAL A 109 13.87 -2.74 1.36
CA VAL A 109 14.51 -3.03 0.08
C VAL A 109 15.93 -2.48 0.15
N GLY A 110 16.89 -3.17 -0.44
CA GLY A 110 18.27 -2.69 -0.54
C GLY A 110 19.20 -3.72 -1.19
N PRO A 111 20.53 -3.47 -1.19
CA PRO A 111 21.47 -4.27 -1.97
C PRO A 111 21.55 -5.73 -1.56
N LYS A 112 21.10 -6.04 -0.34
CA LYS A 112 21.04 -7.41 0.22
C LYS A 112 19.73 -8.14 -0.11
N GLY A 113 18.84 -7.52 -0.89
CA GLY A 113 17.54 -8.03 -1.25
C GLY A 113 16.39 -7.42 -0.43
N VAL A 114 15.24 -8.09 -0.51
CA VAL A 114 13.99 -7.68 0.14
C VAL A 114 13.82 -8.47 1.44
N ARG A 115 13.48 -7.79 2.54
CA ARG A 115 13.09 -8.44 3.79
C ARG A 115 11.87 -7.77 4.40
N SER A 116 11.10 -8.54 5.17
CA SER A 116 10.00 -7.98 5.96
C SER A 116 10.50 -6.88 6.91
N MET A 117 9.66 -5.86 7.05
CA MET A 117 9.89 -4.74 7.95
C MET A 117 9.54 -5.13 9.39
N LYS A 118 10.33 -4.68 10.38
CA LYS A 118 10.01 -4.83 11.80
C LYS A 118 8.92 -3.83 12.21
N ALA A 119 8.19 -4.11 13.27
CA ALA A 119 7.10 -3.25 13.76
C ALA A 119 7.55 -1.78 14.00
N ASP A 120 8.70 -1.57 14.62
CA ASP A 120 9.22 -0.21 14.88
C ASP A 120 9.66 0.53 13.60
N GLU A 121 10.13 -0.22 12.60
CA GLU A 121 10.48 0.34 11.28
C GLU A 121 9.20 0.77 10.56
N LEU A 122 8.16 -0.06 10.59
CA LEU A 122 6.85 0.24 10.02
C LEU A 122 6.21 1.46 10.69
N LYS A 123 6.28 1.53 12.02
CA LYS A 123 5.79 2.68 12.79
C LYS A 123 6.47 3.98 12.37
N LYS A 124 7.78 3.96 12.14
CA LYS A 124 8.52 5.15 11.65
C LYS A 124 8.08 5.56 10.26
N VAL A 125 7.91 4.60 9.35
CA VAL A 125 7.44 4.86 7.98
C VAL A 125 6.06 5.52 7.99
N TYR A 126 5.16 5.08 8.87
CA TYR A 126 3.87 5.73 9.07
C TYR A 126 3.97 7.14 9.66
N GLN A 127 4.86 7.35 10.63
CA GLN A 127 5.02 8.67 11.28
C GLN A 127 5.74 9.70 10.39
N GLN A 128 6.51 9.25 9.40
CA GLN A 128 7.33 10.11 8.53
C GLN A 128 6.68 10.44 7.19
N GLY A 129 5.37 10.24 7.06
CA GLY A 129 4.64 10.65 5.86
C GLY A 129 4.53 9.56 4.80
N ALA A 130 4.27 8.30 5.19
CA ALA A 130 3.51 7.39 4.33
C ALA A 130 2.04 7.85 4.19
N ASP A 131 1.82 9.16 4.08
CA ASP A 131 0.53 9.82 4.09
C ASP A 131 -0.35 9.24 2.98
N GLY A 132 0.22 8.87 1.82
CA GLY A 132 -0.53 8.20 0.74
C GLY A 132 -0.82 6.70 0.88
N ALA A 133 -0.19 5.97 1.81
CA ALA A 133 -0.59 4.57 2.05
C ALA A 133 -1.93 4.51 2.78
N VAL A 134 -2.21 5.58 3.53
CA VAL A 134 -3.35 5.73 4.44
C VAL A 134 -4.41 6.67 3.86
N GLU A 135 -4.02 7.64 3.02
CA GLU A 135 -4.91 8.68 2.48
C GLU A 135 -5.71 8.31 1.23
N TYR A 136 -5.39 7.21 0.52
CA TYR A 136 -6.38 6.66 -0.40
C TYR A 136 -7.43 5.95 0.44
N HIS A 137 -8.60 6.58 0.55
CA HIS A 137 -9.88 6.12 1.10
C HIS A 137 -9.92 4.70 1.70
N ASP A 138 -10.53 4.60 2.89
CA ASP A 138 -11.05 3.39 3.57
C ASP A 138 -10.42 3.00 4.91
N PHE A 139 -9.66 3.88 5.57
CA PHE A 139 -9.63 3.83 7.04
C PHE A 139 -10.66 4.81 7.59
N PRO A 140 -11.67 4.36 8.37
CA PRO A 140 -12.49 5.30 9.11
C PRO A 140 -11.54 6.18 9.93
N SER A 141 -11.70 7.49 9.79
CA SER A 141 -10.89 8.45 10.52
C SER A 141 -10.93 8.11 12.01
N LYS A 142 -9.90 8.50 12.76
CA LYS A 142 -9.89 8.30 14.23
C LYS A 142 -11.17 8.83 14.88
N GLU A 143 -11.75 9.88 14.31
CA GLU A 143 -13.02 10.45 14.71
C GLU A 143 -14.21 9.57 14.33
N GLN A 144 -14.24 9.00 13.12
CA GLN A 144 -15.27 8.03 12.72
C GLN A 144 -15.26 6.77 13.59
N VAL A 145 -14.07 6.23 13.91
CA VAL A 145 -13.93 5.09 14.85
C VAL A 145 -14.40 5.50 16.25
N LYS A 146 -14.00 6.67 16.74
CA LYS A 146 -14.41 7.17 18.05
C LYS A 146 -15.92 7.38 18.14
N ILE A 147 -16.56 7.94 17.10
CA ILE A 147 -18.01 8.13 17.03
C ILE A 147 -18.72 6.78 17.05
N ALA A 148 -18.26 5.80 16.26
CA ALA A 148 -18.82 4.45 16.28
C ALA A 148 -18.70 3.78 17.66
N MET A 149 -17.58 3.97 18.37
CA MET A 149 -17.38 3.44 19.72
C MET A 149 -18.24 4.16 20.78
N LEU A 150 -18.44 5.47 20.67
CA LEU A 150 -19.29 6.22 21.60
C LEU A 150 -20.76 5.83 21.44
N ASN A 151 -21.23 5.69 20.20
CA ASN A 151 -22.60 5.25 19.92
C ASN A 151 -22.89 3.84 20.47
N LEU A 152 -21.89 2.94 20.45
CA LEU A 152 -22.01 1.59 21.04
C LEU A 152 -22.20 1.66 22.57
N LEU A 153 -21.45 2.53 23.26
CA LEU A 153 -21.55 2.68 24.71
C LEU A 153 -22.89 3.26 25.15
N GLU A 154 -23.49 4.13 24.34
CA GLU A 154 -24.80 4.72 24.61
C GLU A 154 -25.95 3.72 24.40
N THR A 155 -25.86 2.86 23.38
CA THR A 155 -26.85 1.79 23.14
C THR A 155 -26.76 0.64 24.14
N GLU A 156 -25.60 0.38 24.74
CA GLU A 156 -25.43 -0.61 25.82
C GLU A 156 -25.92 -0.11 27.20
N GLN A 157 -26.14 1.20 27.36
CA GLN A 157 -26.64 1.82 28.59
C GLN A 157 -28.15 2.13 28.58
N SER A 158 -28.82 1.87 27.46
CA SER A 158 -30.26 2.12 27.24
C SER A 158 -31.08 0.84 27.34
#